data_AF-A0A235EMF4-F1
#
_entry.id   AF-A0A235EMF4-F1
#
_cell.length_a   1.000
_cell.length_b   1.000
_cell.length_c   1.000
_cell.angle_alpha   90.00
_cell.angle_beta   90.00
_cell.angle_gamma   90.00
#
_symmetry.space_group_name_H-M   'P 1'
#
loop_
_entity.id
_entity.type
_entity.pdbx_description
1 polymer ?
#
loop_
_entity_poly.entity_id
_entity_poly.type
_entity_poly.pdbx_seq_one_letter_code
_entity_poly.pdbx_strand_id
1 'polypeptide(L)'
;MKKQPTPAANPLEAATQAVYQAFAKYSAPEVGTLDVCTACCMDADVALQMSRLPLRQLTEKHFYQYNTSAKSEVQPADEIKYFLPRMLELLAQGARLHHSIELYLDRVGRCESGAYSAEEAAALLDYARAFFSQGLAHWRPDSEGLFQAEYAFSILLMWDYAGVPLAPLLDDWLADRREAATLNFVESYYWEYWMDGQTINNAFAEAPFQKVMQDWLNNADNKTDWEHKLLRLLHEGLPSDWRSACKKCGKTHHPLAKRFNTVLDALAS
;
A
#
# COMPACT_ATOMS: atom_id res chain seq x y z
N MET A 1 -5.43 40.67 16.31
CA MET A 1 -5.63 39.56 15.35
C MET A 1 -4.93 38.34 15.90
N LYS A 2 -5.68 37.35 16.41
CA LYS A 2 -5.10 36.09 16.88
C LYS A 2 -4.75 35.28 15.64
N LYS A 3 -3.47 34.92 15.45
CA LYS A 3 -3.04 33.99 14.40
C LYS A 3 -3.83 32.69 14.58
N GLN A 4 -4.57 32.29 13.55
CA GLN A 4 -5.14 30.94 13.50
C GLN A 4 -3.98 29.94 13.64
N PRO A 5 -4.13 28.88 14.46
CA PRO A 5 -3.17 27.80 14.46
C PRO A 5 -3.09 27.21 13.05
N THR A 6 -1.89 27.03 12.53
CA THR A 6 -1.65 26.21 11.35
C THR A 6 -2.32 24.85 11.59
N PRO A 7 -3.11 24.30 10.65
CA PRO A 7 -3.62 22.93 10.79
C PRO A 7 -2.43 22.01 11.08
N ALA A 8 -2.56 21.13 12.08
CA ALA A 8 -1.57 20.08 12.27
C ALA A 8 -1.46 19.31 10.94
N ALA A 9 -0.24 19.18 10.40
CA ALA A 9 -0.01 18.45 9.16
C ALA A 9 -0.62 17.05 9.27
N ASN A 10 -1.27 16.58 8.20
CA ASN A 10 -1.79 15.21 8.14
C ASN A 10 -0.63 14.23 8.46
N PRO A 11 -0.80 13.20 9.32
CA PRO A 11 0.24 12.21 9.58
C PRO A 11 0.97 11.67 8.33
N LEU A 12 0.27 11.44 7.23
CA LEU A 12 0.89 11.00 5.98
C LEU A 12 1.74 12.10 5.32
N GLU A 13 1.32 13.36 5.41
CA GLU A 13 2.10 14.49 4.91
C GLU A 13 3.38 14.67 5.74
N ALA A 14 3.28 14.57 7.06
CA ALA A 14 4.44 14.58 7.95
C ALA A 14 5.41 13.43 7.65
N ALA A 15 4.90 12.21 7.46
CA ALA A 15 5.71 11.06 7.08
C ALA A 15 6.34 11.24 5.68
N THR A 16 5.61 11.85 4.74
CA THR A 16 6.16 12.20 3.41
C THR A 16 7.37 13.13 3.55
N GLN A 17 7.29 14.17 4.39
CA GLN A 17 8.43 15.06 4.63
C GLN A 17 9.58 14.35 5.35
N ALA A 18 9.30 13.45 6.29
CA ALA A 18 10.31 12.66 6.98
C ALA A 18 11.11 11.77 6.01
N VAL A 19 10.44 11.14 5.04
CA VAL A 19 11.10 10.40 3.95
C VAL A 19 12.00 11.34 3.13
N TYR A 20 11.51 12.51 2.72
CA TYR A 20 12.36 13.48 2.00
C TYR A 20 13.64 13.85 2.78
N GLN A 21 13.55 13.96 4.11
CA GLN A 21 14.70 14.25 4.96
C GLN A 21 15.66 13.06 5.06
N ALA A 22 15.16 11.86 5.33
CA ALA A 22 15.96 10.64 5.49
C ALA A 22 16.78 10.31 4.22
N PHE A 23 16.23 10.62 3.05
CA PHE A 23 16.87 10.33 1.75
C PHE A 23 17.52 11.57 1.09
N ALA A 24 17.60 12.71 1.78
CA ALA A 24 18.07 13.99 1.20
C ALA A 24 19.52 13.97 0.69
N LYS A 25 20.35 13.04 1.17
CA LYS A 25 21.77 12.92 0.79
C LYS A 25 21.98 12.31 -0.60
N TYR A 26 20.97 11.63 -1.15
CA TYR A 26 21.07 10.97 -2.45
C TYR A 26 20.89 11.99 -3.59
N SER A 27 21.61 11.77 -4.69
CA SER A 27 21.64 12.67 -5.85
C SER A 27 21.00 12.00 -7.07
N ALA A 28 20.59 12.82 -8.03
CA ALA A 28 20.02 12.32 -9.27
C ALA A 28 21.02 11.37 -9.98
N PRO A 29 20.54 10.26 -10.57
CA PRO A 29 21.40 9.39 -11.36
C PRO A 29 21.96 10.14 -12.57
N GLU A 30 23.18 9.79 -12.97
CA GLU A 30 23.82 10.36 -14.14
C GLU A 30 23.00 10.06 -15.42
N VAL A 31 23.13 10.94 -16.42
CA VAL A 31 22.40 10.76 -17.68
C VAL A 31 22.87 9.46 -18.35
N GLY A 32 21.91 8.58 -18.64
CA GLY A 32 22.18 7.31 -19.32
C GLY A 32 22.56 6.17 -18.38
N THR A 33 22.51 6.36 -17.06
CA THR A 33 22.81 5.30 -16.07
C THR A 33 21.57 4.74 -15.39
N LEU A 34 20.36 5.23 -15.72
CA LEU A 34 19.12 4.68 -15.14
C LEU A 34 19.01 3.18 -15.44
N ASP A 35 18.65 2.37 -14.44
CA ASP A 35 18.39 0.94 -14.59
C ASP A 35 17.01 0.68 -15.25
N VAL A 36 16.95 1.00 -16.54
CA VAL A 36 15.76 0.88 -17.39
C VAL A 36 16.14 0.48 -18.82
N CYS A 37 15.27 -0.28 -19.48
CA CYS A 37 15.35 -0.47 -20.92
C CYS A 37 14.70 0.69 -21.69
N THR A 38 15.52 1.57 -22.29
CA THR A 38 15.06 2.63 -23.19
C THR A 38 14.85 2.18 -24.64
N ALA A 39 15.22 0.93 -24.97
CA ALA A 39 15.06 0.40 -26.32
C ALA A 39 13.60 0.03 -26.65
N CYS A 40 12.81 -0.40 -25.65
CA CYS A 40 11.44 -0.84 -25.88
C CYS A 40 10.45 -0.59 -24.72
N CYS A 41 10.90 -0.33 -23.49
CA CYS A 41 9.99 -0.25 -22.34
C CYS A 41 9.72 1.18 -21.89
N MET A 42 10.75 2.01 -21.83
CA MET A 42 10.67 3.40 -21.38
C MET A 42 11.08 4.35 -22.50
N ASP A 43 10.35 5.46 -22.65
CA ASP A 43 10.70 6.52 -23.58
C ASP A 43 12.03 7.17 -23.17
N ALA A 44 12.97 7.27 -24.11
CA ALA A 44 14.30 7.83 -23.86
C ALA A 44 14.26 9.30 -23.38
N ASP A 45 13.28 10.09 -23.83
CA ASP A 45 13.11 11.47 -23.37
C ASP A 45 12.58 11.50 -21.93
N VAL A 46 11.73 10.55 -21.54
CA VAL A 46 11.26 10.42 -20.15
C VAL A 46 12.41 9.99 -19.25
N ALA A 47 13.26 9.05 -19.69
CA ALA A 47 14.46 8.64 -18.94
C ALA A 47 15.43 9.81 -18.77
N LEU A 48 15.64 10.61 -19.82
CA LEU A 48 16.46 11.81 -19.77
C LEU A 48 15.89 12.87 -18.81
N GLN A 49 14.57 13.03 -18.77
CA GLN A 49 13.90 13.92 -17.82
C GLN A 49 14.11 13.47 -16.36
N MET A 50 14.10 12.17 -16.08
CA MET A 50 14.34 11.65 -14.73
C MET A 50 15.74 11.95 -14.18
N SER A 51 16.76 12.07 -15.04
CA SER A 51 18.11 12.51 -14.62
C SER A 51 18.27 14.03 -14.51
N ARG A 52 17.41 14.83 -15.16
CA ARG A 52 17.63 16.29 -15.34
C ARG A 52 16.67 17.18 -14.56
N LEU A 53 15.42 16.76 -14.46
CA LEU A 53 14.41 17.57 -13.77
C LEU A 53 14.64 17.50 -12.26
N PRO A 54 14.35 18.59 -11.52
CA PRO A 54 14.26 18.52 -10.07
C PRO A 54 13.30 17.40 -9.64
N LEU A 55 13.66 16.63 -8.62
CA LEU A 55 12.91 15.46 -8.16
C LEU A 55 11.40 15.72 -8.01
N ARG A 56 11.00 16.87 -7.45
CA ARG A 56 9.59 17.26 -7.26
C ARG A 56 8.82 17.55 -8.55
N GLN A 57 9.50 17.72 -9.69
CA GLN A 57 8.87 17.90 -11.00
C GLN A 57 8.60 16.58 -11.71
N LEU A 58 9.16 15.45 -11.24
CA LEU A 58 8.84 14.14 -11.77
C LEU A 58 7.37 13.79 -11.47
N THR A 59 6.71 13.17 -12.41
CA THR A 59 5.25 12.94 -12.40
C THR A 59 4.91 11.45 -12.44
N GLU A 60 3.63 11.13 -12.31
CA GLU A 60 3.09 9.78 -12.51
C GLU A 60 3.63 9.12 -13.79
N LYS A 61 3.64 9.84 -14.93
CA LYS A 61 4.15 9.31 -16.21
C LYS A 61 5.59 8.79 -16.10
N HIS A 62 6.44 9.52 -15.36
CA HIS A 62 7.85 9.16 -15.20
C HIS A 62 7.95 7.83 -14.43
N PHE A 63 7.30 7.76 -13.27
CA PHE A 63 7.38 6.58 -12.42
C PHE A 63 6.61 5.37 -12.95
N TYR A 64 5.51 5.58 -13.68
CA TYR A 64 4.80 4.50 -14.36
C TYR A 64 5.71 3.82 -15.39
N GLN A 65 6.37 4.57 -16.27
CA GLN A 65 7.29 3.98 -17.25
C GLN A 65 8.53 3.40 -16.59
N TYR A 66 9.08 4.08 -15.59
CA TYR A 66 10.21 3.60 -14.81
C TYR A 66 9.93 2.24 -14.16
N ASN A 67 8.84 2.11 -13.39
CA ASN A 67 8.52 0.87 -12.70
C ASN A 67 8.15 -0.27 -13.66
N THR A 68 7.50 0.04 -14.78
CA THR A 68 7.09 -0.95 -15.79
C THR A 68 8.20 -1.32 -16.78
N SER A 69 9.38 -0.69 -16.70
CA SER A 69 10.47 -1.04 -17.59
C SER A 69 11.10 -2.38 -17.25
N ALA A 70 11.67 -3.05 -18.27
CA ALA A 70 12.71 -4.04 -18.02
C ALA A 70 13.87 -3.37 -17.26
N LYS A 71 14.43 -4.10 -16.31
CA LYS A 71 15.34 -3.63 -15.27
C LYS A 71 16.19 -4.79 -14.75
N SER A 72 17.28 -4.49 -14.08
CA SER A 72 18.14 -5.49 -13.45
C SER A 72 17.41 -6.21 -12.31
N GLU A 73 17.79 -7.46 -12.02
CA GLU A 73 17.20 -8.21 -10.91
C GLU A 73 17.49 -7.53 -9.56
N VAL A 74 18.75 -7.13 -9.36
CA VAL A 74 19.18 -6.30 -8.23
C VAL A 74 19.18 -4.83 -8.65
N GLN A 75 18.54 -3.98 -7.85
CA GLN A 75 18.33 -2.58 -8.15
C GLN A 75 19.45 -1.68 -7.58
N PRO A 76 19.90 -0.63 -8.31
CA PRO A 76 20.91 0.29 -7.79
C PRO A 76 20.37 1.11 -6.62
N ALA A 77 20.87 0.87 -5.42
CA ALA A 77 20.31 1.44 -4.19
C ALA A 77 20.25 2.99 -4.22
N ASP A 78 21.32 3.67 -4.64
CA ASP A 78 21.34 5.14 -4.66
C ASP A 78 20.30 5.75 -5.61
N GLU A 79 20.05 5.10 -6.76
CA GLU A 79 19.01 5.49 -7.71
C GLU A 79 17.62 5.37 -7.07
N ILE A 80 17.32 4.20 -6.48
CA ILE A 80 16.03 3.94 -5.83
C ILE A 80 15.82 4.94 -4.69
N LYS A 81 16.85 5.16 -3.87
CA LYS A 81 16.79 6.05 -2.71
C LYS A 81 16.63 7.52 -3.09
N TYR A 82 17.22 7.97 -4.20
CA TYR A 82 16.96 9.30 -4.73
C TYR A 82 15.49 9.47 -5.15
N PHE A 83 14.93 8.46 -5.82
CA PHE A 83 13.56 8.54 -6.36
C PHE A 83 12.46 8.27 -5.32
N LEU A 84 12.75 7.48 -4.29
CA LEU A 84 11.77 6.98 -3.32
C LEU A 84 10.90 8.08 -2.68
N PRO A 85 11.43 9.22 -2.20
CA PRO A 85 10.61 10.27 -1.60
C PRO A 85 9.52 10.78 -2.54
N ARG A 86 9.83 10.94 -3.83
CA ARG A 86 8.85 11.40 -4.81
C ARG A 86 7.86 10.33 -5.22
N MET A 87 8.30 9.07 -5.32
CA MET A 87 7.39 7.95 -5.54
C MET A 87 6.34 7.87 -4.42
N LEU A 88 6.77 7.96 -3.16
CA LEU A 88 5.87 7.95 -2.01
C LEU A 88 4.99 9.21 -1.95
N GLU A 89 5.51 10.39 -2.28
CA GLU A 89 4.67 11.59 -2.38
C GLU A 89 3.56 11.45 -3.43
N LEU A 90 3.88 10.90 -4.60
CA LEU A 90 2.90 10.64 -5.66
C LEU A 90 1.90 9.54 -5.27
N LEU A 91 2.35 8.50 -4.57
CA LEU A 91 1.49 7.46 -4.02
C LEU A 91 0.45 8.04 -3.05
N ALA A 92 0.85 8.94 -2.16
CA ALA A 92 -0.05 9.68 -1.27
C ALA A 92 -1.04 10.61 -2.02
N GLN A 93 -0.72 10.96 -3.27
CA GLN A 93 -1.58 11.76 -4.15
C GLN A 93 -2.52 10.88 -5.01
N GLY A 94 -2.49 9.55 -4.83
CA GLY A 94 -3.30 8.60 -5.60
C GLY A 94 -2.76 8.35 -7.01
N ALA A 95 -1.48 8.62 -7.27
CA ALA A 95 -0.89 8.39 -8.57
C ALA A 95 -0.76 6.89 -8.88
N ARG A 96 -0.93 6.55 -10.16
CA ARG A 96 -0.73 5.18 -10.68
C ARG A 96 0.73 4.97 -11.06
N LEU A 97 1.50 4.30 -10.22
CA LEU A 97 2.95 4.13 -10.41
C LEU A 97 3.33 2.84 -11.15
N HIS A 98 2.38 1.94 -11.41
CA HIS A 98 2.57 0.70 -12.16
C HIS A 98 1.20 0.19 -12.65
N HIS A 99 1.18 -0.87 -13.47
CA HIS A 99 -0.06 -1.48 -13.95
C HIS A 99 -0.76 -2.36 -12.90
N SER A 100 0.03 -2.94 -11.98
CA SER A 100 -0.41 -3.75 -10.83
C SER A 100 0.07 -3.11 -9.53
N ILE A 101 -0.81 -2.94 -8.54
CA ILE A 101 -0.53 -2.17 -7.31
C ILE A 101 0.56 -2.79 -6.45
N GLU A 102 0.60 -4.12 -6.43
CA GLU A 102 1.54 -4.96 -5.68
C GLU A 102 2.98 -4.65 -6.07
N LEU A 103 3.19 -4.19 -7.31
CA LEU A 103 4.51 -3.94 -7.87
C LEU A 103 4.91 -2.45 -7.87
N TYR A 104 4.12 -1.56 -7.25
CA TYR A 104 4.42 -0.11 -7.24
C TYR A 104 5.77 0.19 -6.62
N LEU A 105 6.17 -0.61 -5.62
CA LEU A 105 7.39 -0.42 -4.83
C LEU A 105 8.35 -1.62 -4.92
N ASP A 106 8.15 -2.53 -5.88
CA ASP A 106 8.99 -3.72 -6.11
C ASP A 106 10.48 -3.38 -6.27
N ARG A 107 10.81 -2.22 -6.87
CA ARG A 107 12.20 -1.78 -6.98
C ARG A 107 12.87 -1.51 -5.63
N VAL A 108 12.10 -1.15 -4.60
CA VAL A 108 12.59 -0.86 -3.24
C VAL A 108 13.12 -2.14 -2.58
N GLY A 109 12.34 -3.23 -2.60
CA GLY A 109 12.75 -4.50 -2.01
C GLY A 109 13.83 -5.26 -2.79
N ARG A 110 14.09 -4.89 -4.05
CA ARG A 110 15.16 -5.47 -4.88
C ARG A 110 16.54 -4.83 -4.74
N CYS A 111 16.69 -3.86 -3.85
CA CYS A 111 18.02 -3.37 -3.49
C CYS A 111 18.81 -4.47 -2.75
N GLU A 112 20.13 -4.38 -2.76
CA GLU A 112 20.98 -5.33 -2.01
C GLU A 112 20.64 -5.35 -0.51
N SER A 113 20.86 -6.51 0.13
CA SER A 113 20.63 -6.65 1.58
C SER A 113 21.48 -5.65 2.37
N GLY A 114 20.85 -4.91 3.28
CA GLY A 114 21.53 -3.87 4.05
C GLY A 114 21.72 -2.56 3.28
N ALA A 115 21.11 -2.41 2.10
CA ALA A 115 21.12 -1.15 1.37
C ALA A 115 20.63 0.00 2.25
N TYR A 116 19.53 -0.16 2.99
CA TYR A 116 18.92 0.89 3.80
C TYR A 116 19.55 1.01 5.19
N SER A 117 19.84 2.25 5.61
CA SER A 117 20.22 2.52 7.00
C SER A 117 19.04 2.32 7.95
N ALA A 118 19.32 2.21 9.25
CA ALA A 118 18.26 2.09 10.27
C ALA A 118 17.29 3.31 10.24
N GLU A 119 17.81 4.51 9.99
CA GLU A 119 17.01 5.73 9.87
C GLU A 119 16.12 5.71 8.61
N GLU A 120 16.68 5.28 7.48
CA GLU A 120 15.95 5.17 6.21
C GLU A 120 14.83 4.11 6.29
N ALA A 121 15.13 2.95 6.89
CA ALA A 121 14.17 1.88 7.10
C ALA A 121 13.05 2.31 8.08
N ALA A 122 13.39 3.04 9.14
CA ALA A 122 12.40 3.58 10.08
C ALA A 122 11.49 4.61 9.40
N ALA A 123 12.04 5.53 8.61
CA ALA A 123 11.25 6.51 7.86
C ALA A 123 10.30 5.86 6.85
N LEU A 124 10.76 4.80 6.16
CA LEU A 124 9.92 4.02 5.24
C LEU A 124 8.79 3.29 5.98
N LEU A 125 9.07 2.67 7.13
CA LEU A 125 8.07 2.01 7.95
C LEU A 125 7.03 2.99 8.49
N ASP A 126 7.46 4.13 9.02
CA ASP A 126 6.55 5.16 9.53
C ASP A 126 5.65 5.72 8.42
N TYR A 127 6.20 5.90 7.21
CA TYR A 127 5.40 6.23 6.04
C TYR A 127 4.39 5.13 5.71
N ALA A 128 4.81 3.87 5.65
CA ALA A 128 3.92 2.75 5.32
C ALA A 128 2.75 2.63 6.31
N ARG A 129 3.03 2.81 7.62
CA ARG A 129 2.01 2.84 8.68
C ARG A 129 1.04 4.00 8.50
N ALA A 130 1.55 5.21 8.24
CA ALA A 130 0.71 6.39 8.00
C ALA A 130 -0.18 6.24 6.74
N PHE A 131 0.40 5.74 5.65
CA PHE A 131 -0.31 5.49 4.39
C PHE A 131 -1.41 4.45 4.58
N PHE A 132 -1.07 3.30 5.18
CA PHE A 132 -2.00 2.21 5.40
C PHE A 132 -3.15 2.64 6.32
N SER A 133 -2.84 3.30 7.44
CA SER A 133 -3.84 3.84 8.35
C SER A 133 -4.76 4.88 7.70
N GLN A 134 -4.24 5.76 6.84
CA GLN A 134 -5.06 6.74 6.13
C GLN A 134 -5.93 6.08 5.05
N GLY A 135 -5.41 5.05 4.37
CA GLY A 135 -6.17 4.26 3.40
C GLY A 135 -7.32 3.49 4.07
N LEU A 136 -7.07 2.86 5.21
CA LEU A 136 -8.10 2.18 6.00
C LEU A 136 -9.19 3.13 6.53
N ALA A 137 -8.86 4.41 6.72
CA ALA A 137 -9.80 5.42 7.20
C ALA A 137 -10.90 5.77 6.18
N HIS A 138 -10.67 5.46 4.89
CA HIS A 138 -11.58 5.81 3.81
C HIS A 138 -11.76 4.65 2.86
N TRP A 139 -12.96 4.12 2.80
CA TRP A 139 -13.32 3.24 1.69
C TRP A 139 -14.09 4.02 0.65
N ARG A 140 -13.49 4.17 -0.54
CA ARG A 140 -14.14 4.77 -1.69
C ARG A 140 -14.23 3.71 -2.81
N PRO A 141 -15.45 3.38 -3.27
CA PRO A 141 -15.67 2.41 -4.35
C PRO A 141 -15.27 2.93 -5.74
N ASP A 142 -14.89 4.21 -5.81
CA ASP A 142 -14.32 4.84 -6.99
C ASP A 142 -12.84 5.07 -6.70
N SER A 143 -11.99 4.78 -7.68
CA SER A 143 -10.51 4.77 -7.68
C SER A 143 -9.80 6.06 -7.23
N GLU A 144 -10.50 6.94 -6.51
CA GLU A 144 -10.08 8.22 -5.95
C GLU A 144 -9.54 8.10 -4.51
N GLY A 145 -9.63 6.91 -3.89
CA GLY A 145 -9.01 6.64 -2.58
C GLY A 145 -7.54 6.27 -2.69
N LEU A 146 -6.80 6.35 -1.58
CA LEU A 146 -5.37 5.97 -1.54
C LEU A 146 -5.11 4.53 -2.01
N PHE A 147 -6.04 3.62 -1.73
CA PHE A 147 -5.95 2.22 -2.16
C PHE A 147 -6.44 2.01 -3.61
N GLN A 148 -6.92 3.06 -4.30
CA GLN A 148 -7.26 3.01 -5.73
C GLN A 148 -8.24 1.89 -6.13
N ALA A 149 -9.19 1.58 -5.24
CA ALA A 149 -10.15 0.47 -5.35
C ALA A 149 -9.54 -0.94 -5.26
N GLU A 150 -8.32 -1.05 -4.72
CA GLU A 150 -7.71 -2.32 -4.34
C GLU A 150 -8.05 -2.67 -2.88
N TYR A 151 -7.94 -3.96 -2.57
CA TYR A 151 -8.17 -4.48 -1.22
C TYR A 151 -6.92 -4.34 -0.35
N ALA A 152 -7.12 -4.34 0.97
CA ALA A 152 -6.03 -4.06 1.90
C ALA A 152 -4.95 -5.14 1.91
N PHE A 153 -5.23 -6.41 1.55
CA PHE A 153 -4.16 -7.42 1.48
C PHE A 153 -3.25 -7.19 0.26
N SER A 154 -3.79 -6.76 -0.88
CA SER A 154 -2.99 -6.32 -2.02
C SER A 154 -2.10 -5.10 -1.69
N ILE A 155 -2.58 -4.19 -0.84
CA ILE A 155 -1.75 -3.07 -0.33
C ILE A 155 -0.64 -3.56 0.61
N LEU A 156 -0.93 -4.53 1.49
CA LEU A 156 0.10 -5.16 2.32
C LEU A 156 1.16 -5.85 1.47
N LEU A 157 0.75 -6.52 0.37
CA LEU A 157 1.66 -7.15 -0.57
C LEU A 157 2.57 -6.13 -1.26
N MET A 158 2.07 -4.94 -1.64
CA MET A 158 2.91 -3.85 -2.14
C MET A 158 4.01 -3.45 -1.14
N TRP A 159 3.69 -3.42 0.16
CA TRP A 159 4.68 -3.13 1.21
C TRP A 159 5.65 -4.28 1.45
N ASP A 160 5.21 -5.52 1.31
CA ASP A 160 6.07 -6.71 1.35
C ASP A 160 7.11 -6.68 0.22
N TYR A 161 6.68 -6.37 -1.01
CA TYR A 161 7.57 -6.14 -2.16
C TYR A 161 8.54 -4.96 -1.95
N ALA A 162 8.20 -4.01 -1.09
CA ALA A 162 9.09 -2.92 -0.71
C ALA A 162 10.12 -3.32 0.37
N GLY A 163 10.02 -4.53 0.92
CA GLY A 163 10.83 -4.99 2.05
C GLY A 163 10.43 -4.39 3.41
N VAL A 164 9.22 -3.83 3.52
CA VAL A 164 8.70 -3.27 4.77
C VAL A 164 8.18 -4.42 5.65
N PRO A 165 8.56 -4.50 6.94
CA PRO A 165 8.02 -5.51 7.83
C PRO A 165 6.50 -5.31 8.00
N LEU A 166 5.72 -6.34 7.72
CA LEU A 166 4.25 -6.24 7.77
C LEU A 166 3.66 -6.26 9.19
N ALA A 167 4.35 -6.85 10.17
CA ALA A 167 3.82 -7.02 11.52
C ALA A 167 3.32 -5.70 12.14
N PRO A 168 4.08 -4.58 12.11
CA PRO A 168 3.56 -3.29 12.60
C PRO A 168 2.30 -2.80 11.89
N LEU A 169 2.16 -3.00 10.57
CA LEU A 169 0.98 -2.59 9.82
C LEU A 169 -0.25 -3.45 10.20
N LEU A 170 -0.03 -4.75 10.37
CA LEU A 170 -1.05 -5.71 10.79
C LEU A 170 -1.52 -5.46 12.23
N ASP A 171 -0.58 -5.20 13.14
CA ASP A 171 -0.86 -4.88 14.55
C ASP A 171 -1.65 -3.56 14.67
N ASP A 172 -1.24 -2.52 13.92
CA ASP A 172 -1.94 -1.25 13.88
C ASP A 172 -3.39 -1.43 13.36
N TRP A 173 -3.59 -2.26 12.33
CA TRP A 173 -4.92 -2.51 11.77
C TRP A 173 -5.81 -3.32 12.71
N LEU A 174 -5.25 -4.31 13.40
CA LEU A 174 -5.97 -5.05 14.43
C LEU A 174 -6.43 -4.11 15.56
N ALA A 175 -5.54 -3.23 16.01
CA ALA A 175 -5.82 -2.22 17.04
C ALA A 175 -6.79 -1.12 16.60
N ASP A 176 -6.93 -0.87 15.28
CA ASP A 176 -7.79 0.18 14.74
C ASP A 176 -9.28 -0.09 14.99
N ARG A 177 -9.91 0.81 15.75
CA ARG A 177 -11.32 0.70 16.15
C ARG A 177 -12.28 1.46 15.23
N ARG A 178 -11.80 2.11 14.17
CA ARG A 178 -12.65 2.78 13.18
C ARG A 178 -13.50 1.76 12.43
N GLU A 179 -14.76 2.12 12.15
CA GLU A 179 -15.68 1.29 11.37
C GLU A 179 -15.10 0.93 10.00
N ALA A 180 -14.59 1.94 9.28
CA ALA A 180 -14.02 1.76 7.95
C ALA A 180 -12.87 0.74 7.92
N ALA A 181 -12.03 0.69 8.96
CA ALA A 181 -10.94 -0.27 9.06
C ALA A 181 -11.45 -1.71 9.24
N THR A 182 -12.51 -1.89 10.04
CA THR A 182 -13.18 -3.20 10.20
C THR A 182 -13.82 -3.65 8.89
N LEU A 183 -14.46 -2.74 8.16
CA LEU A 183 -15.08 -3.07 6.88
C LEU A 183 -14.06 -3.35 5.77
N ASN A 184 -12.91 -2.67 5.77
CA ASN A 184 -11.78 -3.03 4.91
C ASN A 184 -11.33 -4.49 5.15
N PHE A 185 -11.34 -4.95 6.41
CA PHE A 185 -10.98 -6.32 6.74
C PHE A 185 -12.01 -7.29 6.18
N VAL A 186 -13.31 -7.00 6.35
CA VAL A 186 -14.39 -7.81 5.78
C VAL A 186 -14.27 -7.94 4.27
N GLU A 187 -14.02 -6.84 3.54
CA GLU A 187 -13.85 -6.88 2.09
C GLU A 187 -12.61 -7.70 1.69
N SER A 188 -11.46 -7.41 2.28
CA SER A 188 -10.20 -8.07 1.92
C SER A 188 -10.23 -9.56 2.27
N TYR A 189 -10.67 -9.91 3.48
CA TYR A 189 -10.84 -11.31 3.90
C TYR A 189 -11.81 -12.05 2.97
N TYR A 190 -12.97 -11.46 2.67
CA TYR A 190 -13.96 -12.14 1.85
C TYR A 190 -13.43 -12.41 0.43
N TRP A 191 -12.93 -11.37 -0.23
CA TRP A 191 -12.58 -11.45 -1.65
C TRP A 191 -11.22 -12.08 -1.91
N GLU A 192 -10.22 -11.78 -1.08
CA GLU A 192 -8.84 -12.20 -1.33
C GLU A 192 -8.46 -13.47 -0.57
N TYR A 193 -9.23 -13.91 0.44
CA TYR A 193 -8.87 -15.09 1.24
C TYR A 193 -9.96 -16.17 1.25
N TRP A 194 -11.18 -15.82 1.67
CA TRP A 194 -12.26 -16.80 1.84
C TRP A 194 -12.73 -17.41 0.51
N MET A 195 -12.96 -16.57 -0.50
CA MET A 195 -13.49 -17.00 -1.80
C MET A 195 -12.60 -18.00 -2.53
N ASP A 196 -11.32 -18.08 -2.16
CA ASP A 196 -10.32 -18.98 -2.76
C ASP A 196 -9.86 -20.08 -1.81
N GLY A 197 -10.73 -20.49 -0.88
CA GLY A 197 -10.44 -21.62 0.00
C GLY A 197 -9.39 -21.31 1.07
N GLN A 198 -9.42 -20.12 1.64
CA GLN A 198 -8.54 -19.68 2.74
C GLN A 198 -7.07 -19.61 2.33
N THR A 199 -6.84 -19.14 1.11
CA THR A 199 -5.50 -18.79 0.58
C THR A 199 -5.58 -17.41 -0.06
N ILE A 200 -4.50 -16.64 -0.01
CA ILE A 200 -4.48 -15.31 -0.64
C ILE A 200 -4.51 -15.47 -2.17
N ASN A 201 -5.62 -15.08 -2.79
CA ASN A 201 -5.83 -15.13 -4.23
C ASN A 201 -5.25 -13.89 -4.92
N ASN A 202 -3.92 -13.83 -4.99
CA ASN A 202 -3.21 -12.80 -5.72
C ASN A 202 -2.04 -13.43 -6.49
N ALA A 203 -1.91 -13.12 -7.78
CA ALA A 203 -0.88 -13.71 -8.64
C ALA A 203 0.56 -13.33 -8.23
N PHE A 204 0.72 -12.26 -7.45
CA PHE A 204 2.00 -11.80 -6.91
C PHE A 204 2.23 -12.26 -5.46
N ALA A 205 1.26 -12.93 -4.81
CA ALA A 205 1.42 -13.40 -3.44
C ALA A 205 2.30 -14.66 -3.40
N GLU A 206 3.60 -14.46 -3.18
CA GLU A 206 4.56 -15.56 -3.03
C GLU A 206 4.48 -16.24 -1.65
N ALA A 207 5.12 -17.42 -1.52
CA ALA A 207 5.05 -18.25 -0.33
C ALA A 207 5.41 -17.53 1.00
N PRO A 208 6.43 -16.64 1.07
CA PRO A 208 6.74 -15.89 2.29
C PRO A 208 5.58 -14.99 2.74
N PHE A 209 5.02 -14.21 1.82
CA PHE A 209 3.87 -13.35 2.10
C PHE A 209 2.65 -14.16 2.52
N GLN A 210 2.35 -15.24 1.79
CA GLN A 210 1.24 -16.14 2.12
C GLN A 210 1.39 -16.70 3.54
N LYS A 211 2.60 -17.09 3.95
CA LYS A 211 2.87 -17.59 5.29
C LYS A 211 2.59 -16.54 6.37
N VAL A 212 3.06 -15.30 6.18
CA VAL A 212 2.80 -14.19 7.12
C VAL A 212 1.30 -13.95 7.26
N MET A 213 0.58 -13.87 6.14
CA MET A 213 -0.86 -13.66 6.15
C MET A 213 -1.63 -14.82 6.77
N GLN A 214 -1.28 -16.07 6.44
CA GLN A 214 -1.90 -17.26 7.02
C GLN A 214 -1.67 -17.34 8.53
N ASP A 215 -0.46 -17.05 9.00
CA ASP A 215 -0.17 -17.02 10.44
C ASP A 215 -0.99 -15.96 11.16
N TRP A 216 -1.09 -14.76 10.58
CA TRP A 216 -1.84 -13.66 11.19
C TRP A 216 -3.35 -13.91 11.17
N LEU A 217 -3.91 -14.42 10.07
CA LEU A 217 -5.35 -14.70 9.91
C LEU A 217 -5.82 -15.92 10.72
N ASN A 218 -4.94 -16.89 10.96
CA ASN A 218 -5.27 -18.12 11.69
C ASN A 218 -4.82 -18.09 13.16
N ASN A 219 -4.16 -17.03 13.61
CA ASN A 219 -3.88 -16.82 15.02
C ASN A 219 -5.19 -16.66 15.82
N ALA A 220 -5.32 -17.42 16.90
CA ALA A 220 -6.55 -17.47 17.70
C ALA A 220 -6.90 -16.14 18.39
N ASP A 221 -5.90 -15.41 18.87
CA ASP A 221 -6.10 -14.12 19.53
C ASP A 221 -6.55 -13.07 18.51
N ASN A 222 -5.92 -13.06 17.31
CA ASN A 222 -6.31 -12.17 16.22
C ASN A 222 -7.73 -12.46 15.73
N LYS A 223 -8.10 -13.74 15.58
CA LYS A 223 -9.47 -14.15 15.24
C LYS A 223 -10.48 -13.63 16.26
N THR A 224 -10.18 -13.81 17.55
CA THR A 224 -11.02 -13.33 18.65
C THR A 224 -11.17 -11.81 18.63
N ASP A 225 -10.10 -11.07 18.37
CA ASP A 225 -10.14 -9.60 18.27
C ASP A 225 -10.96 -9.12 17.07
N TRP A 226 -10.84 -9.77 15.91
CA TRP A 226 -11.67 -9.47 14.75
C TRP A 226 -13.14 -9.81 15.00
N GLU A 227 -13.44 -10.96 15.60
CA GLU A 227 -14.80 -11.35 15.98
C GLU A 227 -15.44 -10.29 16.88
N HIS A 228 -14.74 -9.83 17.93
CA HIS A 228 -15.24 -8.75 18.79
C HIS A 228 -15.52 -7.45 18.02
N LYS A 229 -14.66 -7.07 17.07
CA LYS A 229 -14.86 -5.87 16.24
C LYS A 229 -16.10 -6.02 15.35
N LEU A 230 -16.31 -7.20 14.77
CA LEU A 230 -17.47 -7.49 13.95
C LEU A 230 -18.76 -7.52 14.78
N LEU A 231 -18.79 -8.20 15.92
CA LEU A 231 -19.96 -8.23 16.80
C LEU A 231 -20.37 -6.82 17.27
N ARG A 232 -19.38 -5.97 17.61
CA ARG A 232 -19.64 -4.57 17.93
C ARG A 232 -20.28 -3.82 16.76
N LEU A 233 -19.72 -3.96 15.56
CA LEU A 233 -20.25 -3.27 14.37
C LEU A 233 -21.66 -3.79 13.98
N LEU A 234 -21.92 -5.08 14.19
CA LEU A 234 -23.25 -5.66 14.00
C LEU A 234 -24.28 -5.07 14.96
N HIS A 235 -23.87 -4.80 16.21
CA HIS A 235 -24.71 -4.16 17.22
C HIS A 235 -24.98 -2.68 16.91
N GLU A 236 -23.98 -1.96 16.43
CA GLU A 236 -24.08 -0.54 16.03
C GLU A 236 -24.88 -0.35 14.72
N GLY A 237 -24.90 -1.38 13.87
CA GLY A 237 -25.63 -1.43 12.61
C GLY A 237 -24.71 -1.21 11.41
N LEU A 238 -24.87 -2.04 10.38
CA LEU A 238 -24.04 -1.95 9.18
C LEU A 238 -24.38 -0.68 8.36
N PRO A 239 -23.38 0.06 7.85
CA PRO A 239 -23.61 1.23 7.03
C PRO A 239 -24.34 0.86 5.73
N SER A 240 -25.46 1.52 5.48
CA SER A 240 -26.30 1.29 4.30
C SER A 240 -25.71 1.84 2.99
N ASP A 241 -24.75 2.76 3.10
CA ASP A 241 -24.08 3.45 1.99
C ASP A 241 -22.73 2.83 1.61
N TRP A 242 -22.28 1.79 2.31
CA TRP A 242 -21.06 1.06 1.96
C TRP A 242 -21.21 0.32 0.63
N ARG A 243 -20.24 0.53 -0.26
CA ARG A 243 -20.23 -0.06 -1.61
C ARG A 243 -18.92 -0.83 -1.78
N SER A 244 -18.98 -2.08 -2.26
CA SER A 244 -17.76 -2.87 -2.54
C SER A 244 -16.87 -2.20 -3.59
N ALA A 245 -15.55 -2.45 -3.53
CA ALA A 245 -14.53 -1.94 -4.46
C ALA A 245 -14.81 -2.34 -5.91
N CYS A 246 -15.37 -3.54 -6.10
CA CYS A 246 -15.74 -3.99 -7.43
C CYS A 246 -17.07 -3.37 -7.90
N LYS A 247 -16.98 -2.41 -8.82
CA LYS A 247 -18.13 -1.77 -9.51
C LYS A 247 -19.14 -2.76 -10.11
N LYS A 248 -18.70 -3.96 -10.52
CA LYS A 248 -19.56 -5.03 -11.08
C LYS A 248 -20.06 -6.05 -10.05
N CYS A 249 -19.35 -6.25 -8.94
CA CYS A 249 -19.65 -7.30 -7.96
C CYS A 249 -20.70 -6.85 -6.93
N GLY A 250 -20.79 -5.53 -6.69
CA GLY A 250 -21.63 -4.94 -5.66
C GLY A 250 -23.13 -4.79 -5.96
N LYS A 251 -23.66 -5.31 -7.08
CA LYS A 251 -25.07 -5.06 -7.46
C LYS A 251 -26.03 -6.25 -7.58
N THR A 252 -25.63 -7.52 -7.41
CA THR A 252 -26.62 -8.63 -7.40
C THR A 252 -26.29 -9.89 -6.59
N HIS A 253 -25.03 -10.28 -6.36
CA HIS A 253 -24.74 -11.64 -5.82
C HIS A 253 -24.14 -11.70 -4.40
N HIS A 254 -23.53 -10.61 -3.93
CA HIS A 254 -22.87 -10.56 -2.62
C HIS A 254 -23.12 -9.18 -1.97
N PRO A 255 -24.20 -8.98 -1.21
CA PRO A 255 -24.38 -7.75 -0.43
C PRO A 255 -23.42 -7.71 0.77
N LEU A 256 -23.18 -6.52 1.34
CA LEU A 256 -22.29 -6.36 2.50
C LEU A 256 -22.68 -7.30 3.65
N ALA A 257 -23.97 -7.36 4.01
CA ALA A 257 -24.46 -8.23 5.08
C ALA A 257 -24.09 -9.72 4.87
N LYS A 258 -24.12 -10.19 3.61
CA LYS A 258 -23.70 -11.57 3.29
C LYS A 258 -22.21 -11.76 3.52
N ARG A 259 -21.37 -10.87 2.99
CA ARG A 259 -19.91 -10.94 3.20
C ARG A 259 -19.57 -10.89 4.69
N PHE A 260 -20.19 -9.94 5.39
CA PHE A 260 -20.01 -9.74 6.82
C PHE A 260 -20.30 -11.02 7.63
N ASN A 261 -21.48 -11.61 7.44
CA ASN A 261 -21.83 -12.85 8.13
C ASN A 261 -20.89 -14.00 7.78
N THR A 262 -20.50 -14.13 6.49
CA THR A 262 -19.52 -15.15 6.09
C THR A 262 -18.17 -14.99 6.81
N VAL A 263 -17.65 -13.77 6.92
CA VAL A 263 -16.41 -13.52 7.65
C VAL A 263 -16.58 -13.81 9.14
N LEU A 264 -17.69 -13.37 9.75
CA LEU A 264 -17.96 -13.65 11.16
C LEU A 264 -18.02 -15.16 11.45
N ASP A 265 -18.75 -15.92 10.64
CA ASP A 265 -18.85 -17.38 10.77
C ASP A 265 -17.48 -18.07 10.61
N ALA A 266 -16.65 -17.58 9.68
CA ALA A 266 -15.31 -18.12 9.42
C ALA A 266 -14.30 -17.85 10.55
N LEU A 267 -14.48 -16.77 11.30
CA LEU A 267 -13.63 -16.46 12.45
C LEU A 267 -14.01 -17.30 13.68
N ALA A 268 -15.28 -17.67 13.82
CA ALA A 268 -15.80 -18.50 14.90
C ALA A 268 -15.47 -20.00 14.75
N SER A 269 -14.99 -20.42 13.57
CA SER A 269 -14.50 -21.78 13.27
C SER A 269 -13.00 -21.94 13.47
#